data_AF-A9D3V3-F1
#
_entry.id   AF-A9D3V3-F1
#
_cell.length_a   1.000
_cell.length_b   1.000
_cell.length_c   1.000
_cell.angle_alpha   90.00
_cell.angle_beta   90.00
_cell.angle_gamma   90.00
#
_symmetry.space_group_name_H-M   'P 1'
#
loop_
_entity.id
_entity.type
_entity.pdbx_description
1 polymer ?
#
loop_
_entity_poly.entity_id
_entity_poly.type
_entity_poly.pdbx_seq_one_letter_code
_entity_poly.pdbx_strand_id
1 'polypeptide(L)'
;MWSASRVLTATSGFGAISLGPWVGYPELQTASADPFAKAHRASDGRILLGRAEGLVFTASEDQDGDALSGLCSYEVSGQTPPARFWTLRTTDNAGTPLPAAEMFPASLTSWTTLREPDGTFRITLSAKPATGNWIRLDADSGVAFVLTLIDTPTAGSAGLIELDMPTIRQIGCRDA
;
A
#
# COMPACT_ATOMS: atom_id res chain seq x y z
N MET A 1 22.14 -35.50 25.99
CA MET A 1 21.07 -35.34 24.99
C MET A 1 21.21 -33.93 24.44
N TRP A 2 21.69 -33.78 23.21
CA TRP A 2 22.04 -32.50 22.61
C TRP A 2 20.85 -31.99 21.78
N SER A 3 20.37 -30.78 22.04
CA SER A 3 19.43 -30.10 21.15
C SER A 3 20.15 -28.89 20.54
N ALA A 4 20.43 -28.95 19.25
CA ALA A 4 20.95 -27.84 18.48
C ALA A 4 19.76 -27.01 17.96
N SER A 5 19.49 -25.85 18.59
CA SER A 5 18.59 -24.85 18.03
C SER A 5 19.33 -24.06 16.96
N ARG A 6 19.09 -24.37 15.68
CA ARG A 6 19.47 -23.50 14.58
C ARG A 6 18.47 -22.35 14.51
N VAL A 7 18.92 -21.16 14.91
CA VAL A 7 18.27 -19.89 14.59
C VAL A 7 18.42 -19.70 13.08
N LEU A 8 17.29 -19.73 12.36
CA LEU A 8 17.24 -19.28 10.98
C LEU A 8 17.28 -17.75 11.00
N THR A 9 18.47 -17.20 10.81
CA THR A 9 18.63 -15.80 10.42
C THR A 9 17.93 -15.62 9.08
N ALA A 10 16.83 -14.86 9.04
CA ALA A 10 16.14 -14.53 7.81
C ALA A 10 17.10 -13.76 6.90
N THR A 11 17.52 -14.41 5.82
CA THR A 11 18.42 -13.87 4.82
C THR A 11 17.75 -12.68 4.14
N SER A 12 18.34 -11.50 4.29
CA SER A 12 18.09 -10.34 3.44
C SER A 12 18.41 -10.70 1.98
N GLY A 13 17.39 -10.92 1.15
CA GLY A 13 17.60 -11.40 -0.22
C GLY A 13 16.36 -11.43 -1.11
N PHE A 14 15.38 -10.54 -0.91
CA PHE A 14 14.21 -10.43 -1.79
C PHE A 14 14.13 -8.99 -2.32
N GLY A 15 14.20 -8.82 -3.64
CA GLY A 15 14.35 -7.54 -4.34
C GLY A 15 13.15 -6.59 -4.14
N ALA A 16 13.15 -5.86 -3.03
CA ALA A 16 12.26 -4.73 -2.83
C ALA A 16 12.58 -3.63 -3.85
N ILE A 17 11.55 -3.01 -4.41
CA ILE A 17 11.69 -1.80 -5.23
C ILE A 17 11.11 -0.65 -4.42
N SER A 18 11.89 0.41 -4.26
CA SER A 18 11.46 1.66 -3.64
C SER A 18 11.29 2.74 -4.71
N LEU A 19 10.13 3.37 -4.72
CA LEU A 19 9.75 4.45 -5.64
C LEU A 19 9.18 5.62 -4.82
N GLY A 20 10.06 6.51 -4.40
CA GLY A 20 9.74 7.49 -3.36
C GLY A 20 9.31 6.78 -2.07
N PRO A 21 8.19 7.17 -1.44
CA PRO A 21 7.71 6.54 -0.19
C PRO A 21 7.13 5.13 -0.40
N TRP A 22 6.95 4.69 -1.64
CA TRP A 22 6.30 3.43 -1.96
C TRP A 22 7.30 2.29 -2.11
N VAL A 23 7.09 1.22 -1.34
CA VAL A 23 7.88 0.00 -1.39
C VAL A 23 7.02 -1.15 -1.92
N GLY A 24 7.48 -1.80 -2.99
CA GLY A 24 6.88 -2.99 -3.56
C GLY A 24 7.82 -4.19 -3.50
N TYR A 25 7.27 -5.40 -3.53
CA TYR A 25 8.05 -6.65 -3.58
C TYR A 25 7.63 -7.50 -4.77
N PRO A 26 8.02 -7.14 -6.01
CA PRO A 26 7.51 -7.78 -7.23
C PRO A 26 7.82 -9.29 -7.28
N GLU A 27 8.99 -9.71 -6.81
CA GLU A 27 9.41 -11.13 -6.84
C GLU A 27 8.58 -12.02 -5.89
N LEU A 28 8.01 -11.46 -4.82
CA LEU A 28 7.05 -12.18 -3.96
C LEU A 28 5.64 -12.24 -4.56
N GLN A 29 5.42 -11.47 -5.63
CA GLN A 29 4.15 -11.30 -6.34
C GLN A 29 4.18 -11.98 -7.73
N THR A 30 5.32 -12.53 -8.17
CA THR A 30 5.45 -13.37 -9.37
C THR A 30 5.19 -14.85 -9.06
N ALA A 31 4.91 -15.64 -10.10
CA ALA A 31 4.64 -17.09 -10.00
C ALA A 31 5.80 -17.91 -9.38
N SER A 32 6.99 -17.32 -9.23
CA SER A 32 8.18 -17.93 -8.64
C SER A 32 8.24 -17.85 -7.11
N ALA A 33 7.31 -17.15 -6.45
CA ALA A 33 7.22 -17.13 -5.00
C ALA A 33 7.10 -18.56 -4.44
N ASP A 34 8.16 -18.96 -3.73
CA ASP A 34 8.45 -20.27 -3.15
C ASP A 34 7.19 -21.11 -2.83
N PRO A 35 7.09 -22.37 -3.29
CA PRO A 35 6.00 -23.28 -2.95
C PRO A 35 5.70 -23.38 -1.45
N PHE A 36 6.67 -23.14 -0.57
CA PHE A 36 6.47 -23.15 0.88
C PHE A 36 5.85 -21.86 1.44
N ALA A 37 6.02 -20.72 0.76
CA ALA A 37 5.30 -19.48 1.09
C ALA A 37 3.80 -19.59 0.75
N LYS A 38 3.42 -20.48 -0.17
CA LYS A 38 2.02 -20.73 -0.58
C LYS A 38 1.20 -21.39 0.53
N ALA A 39 1.80 -22.24 1.35
CA ALA A 39 1.11 -22.93 2.43
C ALA A 39 0.84 -22.00 3.64
N HIS A 40 1.71 -21.03 3.90
CA HIS A 40 1.54 -20.11 5.02
C HIS A 40 0.47 -19.06 4.76
N ARG A 41 0.38 -18.52 3.53
CA ARG A 41 -0.61 -17.48 3.16
C ARG A 41 -2.05 -17.98 3.00
N ALA A 42 -2.25 -19.29 2.88
CA ALA A 42 -3.59 -19.89 2.77
C ALA A 42 -4.29 -20.09 4.12
N SER A 43 -3.59 -19.90 5.25
CA SER A 43 -4.14 -20.12 6.59
C SER A 43 -5.07 -19.01 7.09
N ASP A 44 -5.05 -17.81 6.49
CA ASP A 44 -5.70 -16.61 7.04
C ASP A 44 -7.11 -16.32 6.47
N GLY A 45 -7.74 -17.28 5.78
CA GLY A 45 -9.17 -17.16 5.42
C GLY A 45 -9.54 -15.99 4.50
N ARG A 46 -8.56 -15.36 3.83
CA ARG A 46 -8.81 -14.33 2.83
C ARG A 46 -9.05 -15.00 1.49
N ILE A 47 -10.15 -14.66 0.82
CA ILE A 47 -10.42 -15.05 -0.57
C ILE A 47 -9.18 -14.69 -1.39
N LEU A 48 -8.42 -15.72 -1.78
CA LEU A 48 -7.29 -15.61 -2.65
C LEU A 48 -7.86 -15.33 -4.05
N LEU A 49 -8.03 -14.05 -4.38
CA LEU A 49 -8.10 -13.63 -5.78
C LEU A 49 -6.89 -14.27 -6.47
N GLY A 50 -7.17 -15.05 -7.51
CA GLY A 50 -6.21 -15.93 -8.14
C GLY A 50 -4.87 -15.24 -8.41
N ARG A 51 -3.81 -15.87 -7.92
CA ARG A 51 -2.45 -15.90 -8.46
C ARG A 51 -2.26 -15.00 -9.71
N ALA A 52 -1.54 -13.88 -9.58
CA ALA A 52 -0.89 -13.10 -10.65
C ALA A 52 -1.53 -11.81 -11.23
N GLU A 53 -2.51 -11.15 -10.61
CA GLU A 53 -3.13 -9.97 -11.26
C GLU A 53 -2.91 -8.60 -10.60
N GLY A 54 -2.03 -8.44 -9.60
CA GLY A 54 -1.75 -7.08 -9.14
C GLY A 54 -0.44 -6.82 -8.39
N LEU A 55 0.12 -5.63 -8.64
CA LEU A 55 1.30 -5.09 -7.98
C LEU A 55 0.88 -4.33 -6.72
N VAL A 56 1.40 -4.73 -5.56
CA VAL A 56 1.14 -4.08 -4.27
C VAL A 56 2.34 -3.26 -3.85
N PHE A 57 2.08 -1.98 -3.58
CA PHE A 57 3.01 -1.03 -2.98
C PHE A 57 2.51 -0.59 -1.61
N THR A 58 3.43 -0.44 -0.67
CA THR A 58 3.15 0.01 0.68
C THR A 58 4.03 1.20 1.02
N ALA A 59 3.43 2.25 1.56
CA ALA A 59 4.15 3.38 2.11
C ALA A 59 3.93 3.43 3.62
N SER A 60 5.03 3.50 4.37
CA SER A 60 5.05 3.72 5.83
C SER A 60 5.69 5.05 6.20
N GLU A 61 6.16 5.80 5.20
CA GLU A 61 6.78 7.11 5.31
C GLU A 61 6.14 8.06 4.29
N ASP A 62 6.26 9.36 4.53
CA ASP A 62 5.87 10.39 3.56
C ASP A 62 7.04 10.75 2.61
N GLN A 63 6.85 11.77 1.78
CA GLN A 63 7.88 12.22 0.83
C GLN A 63 9.13 12.82 1.48
N ASP A 64 9.03 13.31 2.71
CA ASP A 64 10.16 13.88 3.44
C ASP A 64 10.91 12.80 4.27
N GLY A 65 10.40 11.57 4.27
CA GLY A 65 10.95 10.42 4.98
C GLY A 65 10.44 10.27 6.41
N ASP A 66 9.43 11.05 6.79
CA ASP A 66 8.83 10.96 8.12
C ASP A 66 7.84 9.79 8.19
N ALA A 67 7.90 9.03 9.28
CA ALA A 67 7.02 7.89 9.49
C ALA A 67 5.54 8.30 9.57
N LEU A 68 4.68 7.61 8.83
CA LEU A 68 3.25 7.91 8.79
C LEU A 68 2.60 7.57 10.13
N SER A 69 1.95 8.57 10.71
CA SER A 69 1.11 8.50 11.91
C SER A 69 -0.36 8.64 11.58
N GLY A 70 -1.21 7.83 12.22
CA GLY A 70 -2.68 7.97 12.19
C GLY A 70 -3.19 9.21 12.93
N LEU A 71 -2.31 9.95 13.61
CA LEU A 71 -2.61 11.25 14.22
C LEU A 71 -2.44 12.42 13.24
N CYS A 72 -1.96 12.18 12.03
CA CYS A 72 -1.74 13.22 11.04
C CYS A 72 -2.70 13.11 9.86
N SER A 73 -2.73 14.16 9.06
CA SER A 73 -3.45 14.26 7.81
C SER A 73 -2.46 14.33 6.65
N TYR A 74 -2.79 13.65 5.56
CA TYR A 74 -1.92 13.54 4.39
C TYR A 74 -2.69 13.84 3.12
N GLU A 75 -1.99 14.37 2.14
CA GLU A 75 -2.43 14.44 0.76
C GLU A 75 -1.67 13.39 -0.06
N VAL A 76 -2.40 12.52 -0.74
CA VAL A 76 -1.87 11.64 -1.77
C VAL A 76 -2.29 12.17 -3.13
N SER A 77 -1.33 12.64 -3.93
CA SER A 77 -1.63 13.34 -5.18
C SER A 77 -0.67 13.00 -6.32
N GLY A 78 -1.16 13.14 -7.55
CA GLY A 78 -0.43 12.81 -8.78
C GLY A 78 -1.18 11.79 -9.63
N GLN A 79 -0.44 10.85 -10.21
CA GLN A 79 -0.99 9.73 -10.99
C GLN A 79 -0.59 8.40 -10.35
N THR A 80 -1.28 7.34 -10.73
CA THR A 80 -0.82 5.97 -10.47
C THR A 80 -0.10 5.46 -11.70
N PRO A 81 0.79 4.47 -11.55
CA PRO A 81 1.31 3.78 -12.70
C PRO A 81 0.19 3.16 -13.56
N PRO A 82 0.43 2.95 -14.87
CA PRO A 82 -0.57 2.39 -15.77
C PRO A 82 -1.10 1.04 -15.27
N ALA A 83 -2.40 1.00 -14.96
CA ALA A 83 -3.13 -0.16 -14.50
C ALA A 83 -4.57 -0.05 -14.95
N ARG A 84 -5.24 -1.18 -15.26
CA ARG A 84 -6.67 -1.15 -15.58
C ARG A 84 -7.51 -0.73 -14.38
N PHE A 85 -7.07 -1.10 -13.18
CA PHE A 85 -7.75 -0.79 -11.94
C PHE A 85 -6.76 -0.59 -10.80
N TRP A 86 -7.12 0.23 -9.81
CA TRP A 86 -6.32 0.37 -8.60
C TRP A 86 -7.19 0.56 -7.36
N THR A 87 -6.63 0.19 -6.20
CA THR A 87 -7.19 0.50 -4.88
C THR A 87 -6.16 1.18 -3.99
N LEU A 88 -6.60 2.16 -3.19
CA LEU A 88 -5.81 2.77 -2.13
C LEU A 88 -6.54 2.56 -0.81
N ARG A 89 -5.86 2.01 0.19
CA ARG A 89 -6.43 1.75 1.52
C ARG A 89 -5.44 2.07 2.63
N THR A 90 -5.96 2.30 3.82
CA THR A 90 -5.15 2.50 5.03
C THR A 90 -5.09 1.23 5.87
N THR A 91 -3.91 0.92 6.39
CA THR A 91 -3.67 -0.18 7.32
C THR A 91 -2.86 0.27 8.53
N ASP A 92 -2.78 -0.57 9.55
CA ASP A 92 -1.69 -0.49 10.51
C ASP A 92 -0.36 -0.93 9.86
N ASN A 93 0.74 -0.82 10.60
CA ASN A 93 2.07 -1.27 10.17
C ASN A 93 2.19 -2.80 9.98
N ALA A 94 1.22 -3.58 10.48
CA ALA A 94 1.15 -5.03 10.27
C ALA A 94 0.35 -5.41 9.00
N GLY A 95 -0.24 -4.43 8.30
CA GLY A 95 -1.05 -4.63 7.09
C GLY A 95 -2.53 -4.92 7.36
N THR A 96 -2.96 -4.87 8.62
CA THR A 96 -4.36 -5.00 9.03
C THR A 96 -5.13 -3.74 8.61
N PRO A 97 -6.26 -3.85 7.90
CA PRO A 97 -7.09 -2.68 7.60
C PRO A 97 -7.45 -1.92 8.88
N LEU A 98 -7.35 -0.58 8.84
CA LEU A 98 -7.79 0.24 9.95
C LEU A 98 -9.32 0.13 10.13
N PRO A 99 -9.83 0.10 11.38
CA PRO A 99 -11.26 0.05 11.63
C PRO A 99 -11.93 1.36 11.19
N ALA A 100 -12.89 1.25 10.28
CA ALA A 100 -13.81 2.32 9.92
C ALA A 100 -15.24 1.84 10.16
N ALA A 101 -16.09 2.71 10.71
CA ALA A 101 -17.53 2.45 10.70
C ALA A 101 -17.98 2.32 9.24
N GLU A 102 -18.97 1.46 8.96
CA GLU A 102 -19.45 1.16 7.60
C GLU A 102 -19.83 2.41 6.79
N MET A 103 -20.15 3.51 7.47
CA MET A 103 -20.49 4.79 6.85
C MET A 103 -19.30 5.60 6.30
N PHE A 104 -18.05 5.21 6.59
CA PHE A 104 -16.87 5.98 6.19
C PHE A 104 -16.02 5.22 5.15
N PRO A 105 -15.52 5.91 4.10
CA PRO A 105 -14.63 5.30 3.13
C PRO A 105 -13.28 4.96 3.77
N ALA A 106 -13.00 3.67 3.94
CA ALA A 106 -11.69 3.14 4.36
C ALA A 106 -10.74 2.89 3.18
N SER A 107 -11.24 3.01 1.96
CA SER A 107 -10.50 2.81 0.72
C SER A 107 -11.13 3.57 -0.44
N LEU A 108 -10.31 3.94 -1.41
CA LEU A 108 -10.76 4.44 -2.71
C LEU A 108 -10.30 3.52 -3.83
N THR A 109 -10.96 3.65 -4.98
CA THR A 109 -10.70 2.87 -6.18
C THR A 109 -10.58 3.76 -7.39
N SER A 110 -9.99 3.27 -8.48
CA SER A 110 -9.89 4.02 -9.73
C SER A 110 -11.23 4.45 -10.33
N TRP A 111 -12.33 3.77 -10.00
CA TRP A 111 -13.69 4.10 -10.47
C TRP A 111 -14.40 5.14 -9.61
N THR A 112 -14.14 5.15 -8.31
CA THR A 112 -14.81 6.06 -7.36
C THR A 112 -14.01 7.34 -7.11
N THR A 113 -12.77 7.39 -7.56
CA THR A 113 -11.88 8.54 -7.38
C THR A 113 -12.16 9.60 -8.43
N LEU A 114 -12.48 10.80 -7.97
CA LEU A 114 -12.59 12.00 -8.79
C LEU A 114 -11.20 12.39 -9.30
N ARG A 115 -11.12 12.68 -10.60
CA ARG A 115 -9.87 13.05 -11.27
C ARG A 115 -9.97 14.47 -11.80
N GLU A 116 -8.82 15.12 -11.84
CA GLU A 116 -8.63 16.40 -12.49
C GLU A 116 -8.65 16.24 -14.03
N PRO A 117 -8.85 17.32 -14.80
CA PRO A 117 -8.86 17.27 -16.27
C PRO A 117 -7.58 16.72 -16.90
N ASP A 118 -6.45 16.83 -16.22
CA ASP A 118 -5.15 16.28 -16.63
C ASP A 118 -4.97 14.79 -16.25
N GLY A 119 -5.98 14.17 -15.64
CA GLY A 119 -5.98 12.77 -15.22
C GLY A 119 -5.31 12.51 -13.86
N THR A 120 -4.77 13.55 -13.21
CA THR A 120 -4.26 13.45 -11.84
C THR A 120 -5.41 13.32 -10.84
N PHE A 121 -5.08 12.94 -9.61
CA PHE A 121 -6.00 12.97 -8.49
C PHE A 121 -5.34 13.59 -7.28
N ARG A 122 -6.19 13.96 -6.32
CA ARG A 122 -5.82 14.37 -4.97
C ARG A 122 -6.72 13.64 -3.99
N ILE A 123 -6.14 12.92 -3.04
CA ILE A 123 -6.84 12.17 -1.99
C ILE A 123 -6.40 12.69 -0.64
N THR A 124 -7.35 13.15 0.17
CA THR A 124 -7.07 13.57 1.55
C THR A 124 -7.28 12.39 2.48
N LEU A 125 -6.27 12.06 3.29
CA LEU A 125 -6.36 11.09 4.37
C LEU A 125 -6.35 11.85 5.69
N SER A 126 -7.47 11.84 6.42
CA SER A 126 -7.62 12.64 7.64
C SER A 126 -8.73 12.10 8.54
N ALA A 127 -8.65 12.40 9.84
CA ALA A 127 -9.72 12.04 10.77
C ALA A 127 -11.00 12.84 10.49
N LYS A 128 -10.85 14.12 10.14
CA LYS A 128 -11.95 15.01 9.76
C LYS A 128 -12.33 14.78 8.29
N PRO A 129 -13.64 14.72 7.95
CA PRO A 129 -14.09 14.66 6.57
C PRO A 129 -13.56 15.81 5.71
N ALA A 130 -13.17 15.49 4.47
CA ALA A 130 -12.78 16.46 3.46
C ALA A 130 -13.66 16.32 2.21
N THR A 131 -13.76 17.40 1.44
CA THR A 131 -14.48 17.41 0.16
C THR A 131 -13.72 16.62 -0.90
N GLY A 132 -14.45 15.99 -1.81
CA GLY A 132 -13.86 15.25 -2.93
C GLY A 132 -13.40 13.86 -2.51
N ASN A 133 -12.19 13.47 -2.92
CA ASN A 133 -11.63 12.18 -2.55
C ASN A 133 -11.10 12.24 -1.12
N TRP A 134 -11.76 11.51 -0.23
CA TRP A 134 -11.37 11.45 1.16
C TRP A 134 -11.38 10.00 1.67
N ILE A 135 -10.36 9.64 2.45
CA ILE A 135 -10.28 8.39 3.19
C ILE A 135 -10.15 8.75 4.68
N ARG A 136 -10.96 8.12 5.52
CA ARG A 136 -10.85 8.32 6.97
C ARG A 136 -9.52 7.77 7.46
N LEU A 137 -8.75 8.60 8.16
CA LEU A 137 -7.52 8.20 8.85
C LEU A 137 -7.59 8.64 10.31
N ASP A 138 -7.85 7.70 11.20
CA ASP A 138 -8.00 7.97 12.61
C ASP A 138 -7.52 6.76 13.41
N ALA A 139 -6.24 6.80 13.80
CA ALA A 139 -5.58 5.79 14.61
C ALA A 139 -4.56 6.45 15.54
N ASP A 140 -4.35 5.86 16.71
CA ASP A 140 -3.40 6.36 17.72
C ASP A 140 -1.97 5.81 17.52
N SER A 141 -1.73 5.15 16.38
CA SER A 141 -0.49 4.44 16.08
C SER A 141 0.04 4.77 14.68
N GLY A 142 1.22 4.22 14.38
CA GLY A 142 1.78 4.23 13.03
C GLY A 142 0.87 3.49 12.04
N VAL A 143 0.80 4.02 10.83
CA VAL A 143 -0.08 3.55 9.77
C VAL A 143 0.71 3.31 8.49
N ALA A 144 0.13 2.55 7.58
CA ALA A 144 0.65 2.40 6.23
C ALA A 144 -0.44 2.61 5.19
N PHE A 145 -0.04 3.14 4.03
CA PHE A 145 -0.91 3.26 2.87
C PHE A 145 -0.58 2.16 1.88
N VAL A 146 -1.60 1.45 1.41
CA VAL A 146 -1.43 0.31 0.51
C VAL A 146 -2.11 0.61 -0.81
N LEU A 147 -1.29 0.74 -1.87
CA LEU A 147 -1.72 0.91 -3.25
C LEU A 147 -1.64 -0.45 -3.95
N THR A 148 -2.76 -0.95 -4.45
CA THR A 148 -2.79 -2.17 -5.27
C THR A 148 -3.15 -1.79 -6.69
N LEU A 149 -2.29 -2.14 -7.64
CA LEU A 149 -2.51 -1.96 -9.08
C LEU A 149 -2.90 -3.30 -9.68
N ILE A 150 -4.01 -3.37 -10.42
CA ILE A 150 -4.54 -4.61 -11.00
C ILE A 150 -4.46 -4.54 -12.51
N ASP A 151 -4.04 -5.64 -13.14
CA ASP A 151 -3.86 -5.76 -14.61
C ASP A 151 -2.91 -4.65 -15.11
N THR A 152 -1.63 -4.78 -14.70
CA THR A 152 -0.56 -3.84 -15.03
C THR A 152 0.27 -4.37 -16.20
N PRO A 153 0.25 -3.71 -17.38
CA PRO A 153 1.04 -4.16 -18.53
C PRO A 153 2.55 -4.18 -18.25
N THR A 154 3.02 -3.41 -17.26
CA THR A 154 4.42 -3.29 -16.84
C THR A 154 4.88 -4.39 -15.87
N ALA A 155 4.02 -5.35 -15.49
CA ALA A 155 4.37 -6.45 -14.57
C ALA A 155 5.43 -7.43 -15.14
N GLY A 156 5.78 -7.34 -16.42
CA GLY A 156 6.87 -8.09 -17.05
C GLY A 156 8.22 -7.39 -16.89
N SER A 157 8.86 -7.55 -15.73
CA SER A 157 10.32 -7.50 -15.43
C SER A 157 11.26 -6.42 -16.04
N ALA A 158 10.83 -5.50 -16.90
CA ALA A 158 11.73 -4.61 -17.65
C ALA A 158 11.42 -3.10 -17.53
N GLY A 159 10.37 -2.69 -16.78
CA GLY A 159 9.91 -1.29 -16.81
C GLY A 159 9.50 -0.66 -15.47
N LEU A 160 9.76 -1.30 -14.33
CA LEU A 160 9.32 -0.80 -13.01
C LEU A 160 10.12 0.42 -12.49
N ILE A 161 11.17 0.84 -13.19
CA ILE A 161 12.15 1.84 -12.71
C ILE A 161 11.70 3.29 -13.00
N GLU A 162 10.70 3.50 -13.86
CA GLU A 162 10.13 4.83 -14.20
C GLU A 162 8.61 4.84 -14.05
N LEU A 163 8.10 4.33 -12.93
CA LEU A 163 6.69 4.42 -12.62
C LEU A 163 6.41 5.75 -11.90
N ASP A 164 5.56 6.59 -12.49
CA ASP A 164 5.02 7.77 -11.83
C ASP A 164 4.13 7.33 -10.67
N MET A 165 4.70 7.38 -9.47
CA MET A 165 4.00 7.06 -8.24
C MET A 165 3.36 8.33 -7.66
N PRO A 166 2.19 8.21 -7.01
CA PRO A 166 1.58 9.36 -6.36
C PRO A 166 2.46 9.81 -5.19
N THR A 167 2.54 11.12 -4.98
CA THR A 167 3.24 11.69 -3.84
C THR A 167 2.43 11.53 -2.56
N ILE A 168 3.08 11.55 -1.41
CA ILE A 168 2.45 11.50 -0.08
C ILE A 168 3.04 12.66 0.72
N ARG A 169 2.22 13.66 1.07
CA ARG A 169 2.70 14.82 1.83
C ARG A 169 1.90 14.97 3.10
N GLN A 170 2.56 15.14 4.22
CA GLN A 170 1.90 15.55 5.45
C GLN A 170 1.36 16.99 5.29
N ILE A 171 0.08 17.17 5.61
CA ILE A 171 -0.60 18.48 5.53
C ILE A 171 -1.02 19.02 6.91
N GLY A 172 -0.81 18.25 7.97
CA GLY A 172 -0.97 18.71 9.36
C GLY A 172 -1.15 17.54 10.32
N CYS A 173 -0.91 17.77 11.61
CA CYS A 173 -1.16 16.79 12.67
C CYS A 173 -2.11 17.36 13.71
N ARG A 174 -2.93 16.51 14.33
CA ARG A 174 -3.63 16.91 15.57
C ARG A 174 -2.62 16.89 16.71
N ASP A 175 -2.73 17.87 17.59
CA ASP A 175 -2.03 17.84 18.87
C ASP A 175 -2.54 16.61 19.63
N ALA A 176 -1.59 15.80 20.13
CA ALA A 176 -1.87 14.62 20.93
C ALA A 176 -2.38 14.98 22.33
#